data_AF-A0A7I7Y6Q5-F1
#
_entry.id   AF-A0A7I7Y6Q5-F1
#
_cell.length_a   1.000
_cell.length_b   1.000
_cell.length_c   1.000
_cell.angle_alpha   90.00
_cell.angle_beta   90.00
_cell.angle_gamma   90.00
#
_symmetry.space_group_name_H-M   'P 1'
#
loop_
_entity.id
_entity.type
_entity.pdbx_description
1 polymer ?
#
loop_
_entity_poly.entity_id
_entity_poly.type
_entity_poly.pdbx_seq_one_letter_code
_entity_poly.pdbx_strand_id
1 'polypeptide(L)'
;MLPAPHEPEPPTHQVTGAGRVPSHAGTPRTRTSRLRLAAALMGAAAAVAAVGFGTVALLRHPQDTPSAPTSLQHITVTPAVPLNDTEVLALLRQPPDYGALGDPGRRASCLTGLGYPAGTVALGARPVVVDGRPGLLLVLPGDTEDTVAAVAVAPYCSAADTGLLADRTVPRTPSTGGAG
;
A
#
# COMPACT_ATOMS: atom_id res chain seq x y z
N MET A 1 -54.29 69.37 25.76
CA MET A 1 -54.40 68.11 26.52
C MET A 1 -54.36 66.98 25.51
N LEU A 2 -53.26 66.22 25.53
CA LEU A 2 -52.90 65.00 24.76
C LEU A 2 -53.09 64.95 23.22
N PRO A 3 -52.00 64.80 22.43
CA PRO A 3 -52.06 64.27 21.07
C PRO A 3 -52.22 62.74 21.07
N ALA A 4 -53.00 62.20 20.14
CA ALA A 4 -53.15 60.76 19.89
C ALA A 4 -52.47 60.38 18.56
N PRO A 5 -52.05 59.10 18.42
CA PRO A 5 -50.88 58.71 17.64
C PRO A 5 -51.12 58.42 16.15
N HIS A 6 -50.00 58.42 15.45
CA HIS A 6 -49.73 58.11 14.05
C HIS A 6 -50.23 56.71 13.64
N GLU A 7 -51.03 56.63 12.58
CA GLU A 7 -51.28 55.41 11.80
C GLU A 7 -50.40 55.40 10.54
N PRO A 8 -49.66 54.31 10.27
CA PRO A 8 -48.81 54.19 9.08
C PRO A 8 -49.61 53.73 7.84
N GLU A 9 -49.39 54.44 6.73
CA GLU A 9 -49.87 54.14 5.38
C GLU A 9 -49.36 52.75 4.91
N PRO A 10 -50.23 51.85 4.39
CA PRO A 10 -49.78 50.56 3.87
C PRO A 10 -49.21 50.71 2.45
N PRO A 11 -47.99 50.22 2.16
CA PRO A 11 -47.44 50.25 0.82
C PRO A 11 -48.17 49.23 -0.08
N THR A 12 -48.92 49.72 -1.06
CA THR A 12 -49.56 48.90 -2.10
C THR A 12 -48.54 48.52 -3.18
N HIS A 13 -47.65 47.58 -2.85
CA HIS A 13 -46.84 46.92 -3.87
C HIS A 13 -47.71 45.90 -4.63
N GLN A 14 -47.97 46.20 -5.90
CA GLN A 14 -48.55 45.23 -6.82
C GLN A 14 -47.47 44.26 -7.30
N VAL A 15 -47.64 42.97 -7.00
CA VAL A 15 -46.87 41.89 -7.62
C VAL A 15 -47.77 41.24 -8.67
N THR A 16 -47.55 41.61 -9.92
CA THR A 16 -48.21 41.00 -11.07
C THR A 16 -47.68 39.57 -11.24
N GLY A 17 -48.54 38.58 -11.00
CA GLY A 17 -48.24 37.17 -11.27
C GLY A 17 -48.17 36.93 -12.77
N ALA A 18 -46.96 36.83 -13.32
CA ALA A 18 -46.74 36.34 -14.68
C ALA A 18 -46.66 34.81 -14.67
N GLY A 19 -47.50 34.20 -15.50
CA GLY A 19 -47.82 32.79 -15.55
C GLY A 19 -46.63 31.85 -15.75
N ARG A 20 -46.68 30.74 -15.00
CA ARG A 20 -45.78 29.60 -15.14
C ARG A 20 -46.22 28.80 -16.37
N VAL A 21 -45.45 28.85 -17.45
CA VAL A 21 -45.60 27.94 -18.60
C VAL A 21 -44.57 26.80 -18.45
N PRO A 22 -44.98 25.52 -18.40
CA PRO A 22 -44.04 24.41 -18.37
C PRO A 22 -43.53 24.19 -19.80
N SER A 23 -42.33 24.68 -20.10
CA SER A 23 -41.64 24.41 -21.37
C SER A 23 -40.63 23.28 -21.18
N HIS A 24 -40.99 22.15 -21.79
CA HIS A 24 -40.32 20.87 -21.98
C HIS A 24 -38.86 20.73 -21.56
N ALA A 25 -38.62 19.72 -20.73
CA ALA A 25 -37.33 19.14 -20.43
C ALA A 25 -36.60 18.75 -21.73
N GLY A 26 -35.70 19.64 -22.18
CA GLY A 26 -34.68 19.33 -23.17
C GLY A 26 -33.74 18.30 -22.56
N THR A 27 -34.01 17.02 -22.81
CA THR A 27 -33.15 15.94 -22.34
C THR A 27 -31.71 16.17 -22.84
N PRO A 28 -30.68 16.24 -21.96
CA PRO A 28 -29.30 16.36 -22.40
C PRO A 28 -28.81 14.97 -22.82
N ARG A 29 -29.34 14.45 -23.93
CA ARG A 29 -29.03 13.09 -24.42
C ARG A 29 -27.58 12.94 -24.89
N THR A 30 -26.85 14.04 -25.02
CA THR A 30 -25.42 14.06 -25.38
C THR A 30 -24.48 13.97 -24.17
N ARG A 31 -24.86 14.51 -23.00
CA ARG A 31 -24.04 14.38 -21.76
C ARG A 31 -24.05 12.96 -21.24
N THR A 32 -25.19 12.28 -21.28
CA THR A 32 -25.31 10.89 -20.84
C THR A 32 -24.52 9.92 -21.72
N SER A 33 -24.41 10.19 -23.03
CA SER A 33 -23.54 9.44 -23.94
C SER A 33 -22.04 9.58 -23.57
N ARG A 34 -21.58 10.81 -23.30
CA ARG A 34 -20.17 11.06 -22.91
C ARG A 34 -19.84 10.50 -21.53
N LEU A 35 -20.76 10.57 -20.56
CA LEU A 35 -20.63 9.95 -19.25
C LEU A 35 -20.61 8.42 -19.32
N ARG A 36 -21.41 7.82 -20.22
CA ARG A 36 -21.39 6.36 -20.47
C ARG A 36 -20.09 5.91 -21.16
N LEU A 37 -19.54 6.72 -22.07
CA LEU A 37 -18.21 6.46 -22.65
C LEU A 37 -17.08 6.58 -21.61
N ALA A 38 -17.14 7.59 -20.74
CA ALA A 38 -16.19 7.75 -19.65
C ALA A 38 -16.26 6.58 -18.65
N ALA A 39 -17.46 6.11 -18.33
CA ALA A 39 -17.66 4.92 -17.49
C ALA A 39 -17.15 3.63 -18.17
N ALA A 40 -17.31 3.49 -19.49
CA ALA A 40 -16.79 2.36 -20.25
C ALA A 40 -15.24 2.33 -20.28
N LEU A 41 -14.60 3.50 -20.37
CA LEU A 41 -13.13 3.61 -20.31
C LEU A 41 -12.58 3.31 -18.91
N MET A 42 -13.30 3.67 -17.84
CA MET A 42 -12.90 3.30 -16.48
C MET A 42 -13.02 1.79 -16.20
N GLY A 43 -13.99 1.11 -16.81
CA GLY A 43 -14.13 -0.36 -16.70
C GLY A 43 -13.03 -1.14 -17.44
N ALA A 44 -12.53 -0.62 -18.56
CA ALA A 44 -11.51 -1.31 -19.37
C ALA A 44 -10.10 -1.30 -18.73
N ALA A 45 -9.78 -0.31 -17.88
CA ALA A 45 -8.52 -0.28 -17.15
C ALA A 45 -8.42 -1.38 -16.08
N ALA A 46 -9.54 -1.86 -15.54
CA ALA A 46 -9.56 -2.91 -14.52
C ALA A 46 -9.22 -4.31 -15.07
N ALA A 47 -9.61 -4.61 -16.31
CA ALA A 47 -9.36 -5.94 -16.91
C ALA A 47 -7.89 -6.15 -17.29
N VAL A 48 -7.15 -5.10 -17.67
CA VAL A 48 -5.73 -5.22 -18.04
C VAL A 48 -4.83 -5.26 -16.79
N ALA A 49 -5.22 -4.56 -15.71
CA ALA A 49 -4.48 -4.62 -14.44
C ALA A 49 -4.55 -6.02 -13.78
N ALA A 50 -5.67 -6.75 -13.94
CA ALA A 50 -5.82 -8.09 -13.38
C ALA A 50 -4.92 -9.15 -14.04
N VAL A 51 -4.62 -9.01 -15.34
CA VAL A 51 -3.75 -9.95 -16.07
C VAL A 51 -2.26 -9.66 -15.84
N GLY A 52 -1.90 -8.41 -15.53
CA GLY A 52 -0.51 -8.03 -15.24
C GLY A 52 0.01 -8.51 -13.89
N PHE A 53 -0.81 -8.47 -12.83
CA PHE A 53 -0.37 -8.90 -11.49
C PHE A 53 -0.38 -10.43 -11.29
N GLY A 54 -1.22 -11.16 -12.03
CA GLY A 54 -1.29 -12.63 -11.90
C GLY A 54 -0.06 -13.36 -12.44
N THR A 55 0.60 -12.81 -13.47
CA THR A 55 1.78 -13.45 -14.08
C THR A 55 3.05 -13.25 -13.26
N VAL A 56 3.17 -12.13 -12.55
CA VAL A 56 4.30 -11.89 -11.63
C VAL A 56 4.21 -12.81 -10.40
N ALA A 57 3.02 -13.13 -9.91
CA ALA A 57 2.83 -14.08 -8.82
C ALA A 57 3.19 -15.52 -9.21
N LEU A 58 2.84 -15.96 -10.43
CA LEU A 58 3.26 -17.28 -10.92
C LEU A 58 4.77 -17.37 -11.20
N LEU A 59 5.40 -16.29 -11.67
CA LEU A 59 6.85 -16.24 -11.84
C LEU A 59 7.62 -16.10 -10.52
N ARG A 60 6.94 -15.74 -9.43
CA ARG A 60 7.48 -15.70 -8.05
C ARG A 60 7.13 -16.93 -7.21
N HIS A 61 6.50 -17.96 -7.81
CA HIS A 61 6.41 -19.28 -7.18
C HIS A 61 7.49 -20.21 -7.74
N PRO A 62 8.70 -20.26 -7.16
CA PRO A 62 9.34 -21.55 -6.98
C PRO A 62 8.35 -22.42 -6.19
N GLN A 63 7.92 -23.49 -6.83
CA GLN A 63 7.29 -24.62 -6.18
C GLN A 63 8.30 -25.25 -5.23
N ASP A 64 8.52 -24.68 -4.05
CA ASP A 64 9.30 -25.34 -2.99
C ASP A 64 8.39 -26.31 -2.25
N THR A 65 8.05 -27.37 -2.97
CA THR A 65 7.70 -28.69 -2.48
C THR A 65 8.62 -29.05 -1.31
N PRO A 66 8.12 -29.37 -0.10
CA PRO A 66 8.99 -29.82 1.00
C PRO A 66 9.63 -31.15 0.63
N SER A 67 10.86 -31.12 0.14
CA SER A 67 11.67 -32.31 -0.11
C SER A 67 12.85 -32.33 0.85
N ALA A 68 12.94 -33.46 1.54
CA ALA A 68 13.86 -33.87 2.59
C ALA A 68 15.36 -33.63 2.25
N PRO A 69 16.26 -33.68 3.26
CA PRO A 69 17.60 -33.13 3.15
C PRO A 69 18.46 -33.99 2.22
N THR A 70 18.86 -33.41 1.10
CA THR A 70 19.92 -33.95 0.25
C THR A 70 21.04 -32.92 0.17
N SER A 71 22.00 -33.13 1.07
CA SER A 71 23.38 -32.69 0.87
C SER A 71 23.82 -33.11 -0.53
N LEU A 72 24.27 -32.16 -1.36
CA LEU A 72 25.42 -32.25 -2.28
C LEU A 72 25.30 -31.22 -3.44
N GLN A 73 26.18 -30.22 -3.38
CA GLN A 73 26.76 -29.51 -4.53
C GLN A 73 25.81 -28.76 -5.48
N HIS A 74 25.48 -27.52 -5.11
CA HIS A 74 25.33 -26.47 -6.10
C HIS A 74 25.76 -25.12 -5.53
N ILE A 75 26.81 -24.57 -6.12
CA ILE A 75 27.25 -23.19 -5.93
C ILE A 75 26.25 -22.32 -6.71
N THR A 76 25.09 -22.09 -6.11
CA THR A 76 24.16 -21.03 -6.51
C THR A 76 24.01 -20.17 -5.27
N VAL A 77 24.90 -19.19 -5.12
CA VAL A 77 24.77 -18.16 -4.09
C VAL A 77 23.64 -17.24 -4.53
N THR A 78 22.40 -17.65 -4.27
CA THR A 78 21.25 -16.75 -4.31
C THR A 78 21.40 -15.80 -3.12
N PRO A 79 21.33 -14.47 -3.30
CA PRO A 79 21.39 -13.52 -2.19
C PRO A 79 20.33 -13.86 -1.16
N ALA A 80 20.76 -14.39 -0.01
CA ALA A 80 19.88 -14.75 1.07
C ALA A 80 19.97 -13.68 2.15
N VAL A 81 18.85 -13.39 2.81
CA VAL A 81 18.88 -12.63 4.06
C VAL A 81 19.83 -13.40 5.01
N PRO A 82 20.89 -12.76 5.53
CA PRO A 82 22.00 -13.45 6.23
C PRO A 82 21.63 -13.83 7.67
N LEU A 83 20.36 -14.16 7.91
CA LEU A 83 19.78 -14.39 9.21
C LEU A 83 18.86 -15.60 9.14
N ASN A 84 18.96 -16.46 10.13
CA ASN A 84 18.05 -17.57 10.27
C ASN A 84 16.69 -17.11 10.86
N ASP A 85 15.65 -17.93 10.72
CA ASP A 85 14.29 -17.56 11.10
C ASP A 85 14.18 -17.19 12.59
N THR A 86 14.95 -17.86 13.45
CA THR A 86 14.96 -17.57 14.90
C THR A 86 15.58 -16.20 15.22
N GLU A 87 16.58 -15.76 14.45
CA GLU A 87 17.19 -14.44 14.59
C GLU A 87 16.29 -13.33 14.06
N VAL A 88 15.52 -13.59 13.00
CA VAL A 88 14.49 -12.66 12.50
C VAL A 88 13.39 -12.48 13.56
N LEU A 89 12.91 -13.58 14.15
CA LEU A 89 11.91 -13.51 15.23
C LEU A 89 12.49 -12.87 16.50
N ALA A 90 13.78 -13.04 16.77
CA ALA A 90 14.43 -12.36 17.87
C ALA A 90 14.42 -10.84 17.71
N LEU A 91 14.48 -10.30 16.49
CA LEU A 91 14.40 -8.85 16.26
C LEU A 91 13.07 -8.25 16.73
N LEU A 92 11.98 -9.03 16.72
CA LEU A 92 10.66 -8.58 17.15
C LEU A 92 10.59 -8.22 18.64
N ARG A 93 11.57 -8.68 19.44
CA ARG A 93 11.65 -8.41 20.88
C ARG A 93 12.52 -7.20 21.22
N GLN A 94 13.18 -6.60 20.22
CA GLN A 94 14.06 -5.44 20.38
C GLN A 94 13.47 -4.22 19.69
N PRO A 95 13.73 -3.00 20.20
CA PRO A 95 13.37 -1.79 19.47
C PRO A 95 14.07 -1.79 18.10
N PRO A 96 13.38 -1.38 17.02
CA PRO A 96 13.95 -1.39 15.68
C PRO A 96 15.12 -0.41 15.58
N ASP A 97 16.29 -0.93 15.19
CA ASP A 97 17.45 -0.12 14.83
C ASP A 97 17.42 0.15 13.33
N TYR A 98 17.08 1.38 12.97
CA TYR A 98 16.95 1.80 11.58
C TYR A 98 18.28 2.25 10.94
N GLY A 99 19.36 2.39 11.70
CA GLY A 99 20.65 2.87 11.19
C GLY A 99 20.52 4.08 10.24
N ALA A 100 21.01 3.92 9.00
CA ALA A 100 20.97 4.96 7.96
C ALA A 100 19.56 5.37 7.49
N LEU A 101 18.53 4.56 7.75
CA LEU A 101 17.12 4.91 7.54
C LEU A 101 16.45 5.45 8.82
N GLY A 102 17.21 6.09 9.72
CA GLY A 102 16.67 6.74 10.92
C GLY A 102 15.71 7.91 10.65
N ASP A 103 15.77 8.52 9.47
CA ASP A 103 14.85 9.61 9.08
C ASP A 103 13.43 9.10 8.74
N PRO A 104 12.37 9.56 9.42
CA PRO A 104 11.00 9.09 9.19
C PRO A 104 10.48 9.33 7.76
N GLY A 105 10.80 10.45 7.14
CA GLY A 105 10.36 10.77 5.78
C GLY A 105 11.00 9.84 4.74
N ARG A 106 12.29 9.55 4.92
CA ARG A 106 13.05 8.61 4.08
C ARG A 106 12.52 7.18 4.23
N ARG A 107 12.18 6.76 5.45
CA ARG A 107 11.50 5.45 5.66
C ARG A 107 10.16 5.38 4.97
N ALA A 108 9.32 6.40 5.16
CA ALA A 108 8.00 6.44 4.52
C ALA A 108 8.13 6.32 2.99
N SER A 109 9.08 7.05 2.39
CA SER A 109 9.37 6.97 0.95
C SER A 109 9.86 5.58 0.53
N CYS A 110 10.80 4.99 1.27
CA CYS A 110 11.28 3.63 1.03
C CYS A 110 10.13 2.61 1.07
N LEU A 111 9.27 2.67 2.09
CA LEU A 111 8.11 1.79 2.25
C LEU A 111 7.15 1.91 1.07
N THR A 112 6.85 3.13 0.63
CA THR A 112 6.01 3.33 -0.56
C THR A 112 6.62 2.76 -1.83
N GLY A 113 7.95 2.83 -1.98
CA GLY A 113 8.65 2.21 -3.11
C GLY A 113 8.61 0.68 -3.08
N LEU A 114 8.62 0.11 -1.87
CA LEU A 114 8.46 -1.33 -1.63
C LEU A 114 7.01 -1.81 -1.74
N GLY A 115 6.04 -0.91 -1.92
CA GLY A 115 4.61 -1.22 -2.02
C GLY A 115 3.86 -1.28 -0.68
N TYR A 116 4.51 -0.88 0.42
CA TYR A 116 3.89 -0.77 1.74
C TYR A 116 3.30 0.64 1.96
N PRO A 117 2.21 0.77 2.75
CA PRO A 117 1.74 2.07 3.21
C PRO A 117 2.86 2.87 3.88
N ALA A 118 2.95 4.18 3.61
CA ALA A 118 3.98 5.08 4.17
C ALA A 118 4.06 5.07 5.71
N GLY A 119 2.94 4.79 6.38
CA GLY A 119 2.85 4.69 7.85
C GLY A 119 3.08 3.28 8.41
N THR A 120 3.52 2.32 7.58
CA THR A 120 3.79 0.96 8.04
C THR A 120 4.91 0.98 9.07
N VAL A 121 4.63 0.41 10.24
CA VAL A 121 5.61 0.28 11.31
C VAL A 121 6.37 -1.02 11.10
N ALA A 122 7.69 -0.95 11.02
CA ALA A 122 8.51 -2.15 11.02
C ALA A 122 8.44 -2.83 12.39
N LEU A 123 8.16 -4.12 12.38
CA LEU A 123 8.11 -4.97 13.57
C LEU A 123 9.52 -5.21 14.14
N GLY A 124 10.55 -5.04 13.31
CA GLY A 124 11.95 -5.05 13.69
C GLY A 124 12.80 -4.41 12.61
N ALA A 125 13.98 -3.90 12.97
CA ALA A 125 14.96 -3.38 12.02
C ALA A 125 16.37 -3.59 12.56
N ARG A 126 17.33 -3.89 11.66
CA ARG A 126 18.75 -4.00 12.01
C ARG A 126 19.66 -3.80 10.79
N PRO A 127 20.80 -3.12 10.93
CA PRO A 127 21.85 -3.11 9.91
C PRO A 127 22.40 -4.51 9.62
N VAL A 128 22.57 -4.86 8.35
CA VAL A 128 23.08 -6.16 7.90
C VAL A 128 24.07 -5.97 6.74
N VAL A 129 24.82 -7.01 6.42
CA VAL A 129 25.63 -7.06 5.20
C VAL A 129 25.12 -8.22 4.36
N VAL A 130 24.64 -7.93 3.15
CA VAL A 130 24.15 -8.92 2.19
C VAL A 130 25.14 -8.97 1.04
N ASP A 131 25.81 -10.11 0.85
CA ASP A 131 26.82 -10.30 -0.20
C ASP A 131 27.89 -9.20 -0.26
N GLY A 132 28.40 -8.81 0.91
CA GLY A 132 29.42 -7.76 1.05
C GLY A 132 28.87 -6.33 0.88
N ARG A 133 27.57 -6.16 0.65
CA ARG A 133 26.92 -4.84 0.54
C ARG A 133 26.27 -4.47 1.88
N PRO A 134 26.57 -3.27 2.43
CA PRO A 134 25.87 -2.81 3.62
C PRO A 134 24.40 -2.57 3.28
N GLY A 135 23.52 -2.97 4.19
CA GLY A 135 22.08 -2.82 4.06
C GLY A 135 21.39 -2.72 5.42
N LEU A 136 20.08 -2.54 5.37
CA LEU A 136 19.20 -2.55 6.52
C LEU A 136 18.13 -3.62 6.33
N LEU A 137 18.06 -4.57 7.24
CA LEU A 137 16.95 -5.51 7.29
C LEU A 137 15.77 -4.85 8.01
N LEU A 138 14.62 -4.81 7.34
CA LEU A 138 13.32 -4.45 7.89
C LEU A 138 12.48 -5.70 8.01
N VAL A 139 11.87 -5.92 9.17
CA VAL A 139 10.86 -6.96 9.37
C VAL A 139 9.50 -6.28 9.36
N LEU A 140 8.71 -6.56 8.34
CA LEU A 140 7.41 -5.94 8.08
C LEU A 140 6.28 -6.98 8.27
N PRO A 141 5.03 -6.53 8.49
CA PRO A 141 3.88 -7.42 8.38
C PRO A 141 3.86 -8.13 7.02
N GLY A 142 3.64 -9.44 7.01
CA GLY A 142 3.41 -10.20 5.78
C GLY A 142 1.98 -10.03 5.29
N ASP A 143 1.66 -10.73 4.19
CA ASP A 143 0.32 -10.70 3.58
C ASP A 143 -0.75 -11.36 4.47
N THR A 144 -0.34 -12.18 5.43
CA THR A 144 -1.21 -12.82 6.43
C THR A 144 -0.79 -12.46 7.85
N GLU A 145 -1.71 -12.61 8.79
CA GLU A 145 -1.43 -12.37 10.22
C GLU A 145 -0.44 -13.36 10.84
N ASP A 146 -0.13 -14.47 10.17
CA ASP A 146 0.83 -15.46 10.65
C ASP A 146 2.20 -15.37 9.96
N THR A 147 2.42 -14.35 9.11
CA THR A 147 3.67 -14.19 8.36
C THR A 147 4.31 -12.82 8.58
N VAL A 148 5.63 -12.77 8.43
CA VAL A 148 6.41 -11.52 8.35
C VAL A 148 7.24 -11.52 7.09
N ALA A 149 7.45 -10.33 6.53
CA ALA A 149 8.37 -10.12 5.42
C ALA A 149 9.70 -9.57 5.97
N ALA A 150 10.78 -10.29 5.77
CA ALA A 150 12.15 -9.87 6.07
C ALA A 150 12.76 -9.29 4.79
N VAL A 151 12.94 -7.97 4.74
CA VAL A 151 13.33 -7.23 3.53
C VAL A 151 14.62 -6.46 3.80
N ALA A 152 15.71 -6.82 3.14
CA ALA A 152 16.99 -6.12 3.22
C ALA A 152 17.09 -5.07 2.12
N VAL A 153 17.28 -3.81 2.48
CA VAL A 153 17.41 -2.68 1.54
C VAL A 153 18.75 -1.97 1.68
N ALA A 154 19.18 -1.30 0.61
CA ALA A 154 20.37 -0.47 0.63
C ALA A 154 20.15 0.81 1.47
N PRO A 155 21.22 1.45 1.99
CA PRO A 155 21.12 2.67 2.80
C PRO A 155 20.50 3.87 2.07
N TYR A 156 20.50 3.85 0.73
CA TYR A 156 19.94 4.90 -0.12
C TYR A 156 18.47 4.67 -0.53
N CYS A 157 17.78 3.71 0.09
CA CYS A 157 16.40 3.37 -0.24
C CYS A 157 15.47 4.60 -0.28
N SER A 158 14.67 4.68 -1.33
CA SER A 158 13.66 5.70 -1.59
C SER A 158 12.51 5.13 -2.42
N ALA A 159 11.46 5.92 -2.64
CA ALA A 159 10.35 5.52 -3.51
C ALA A 159 10.78 5.31 -4.98
N ALA A 160 11.84 6.00 -5.43
CA ALA A 160 12.32 5.92 -6.81
C ALA A 160 13.35 4.80 -7.02
N ASP A 161 14.11 4.48 -5.98
CA ASP A 161 15.09 3.39 -5.97
C ASP A 161 15.08 2.75 -4.57
N THR A 162 14.49 1.57 -4.48
CA THR A 162 14.36 0.85 -3.21
C THR A 162 15.68 0.20 -2.78
N GLY A 163 16.64 0.03 -3.70
CA GLY A 163 17.89 -0.66 -3.42
C GLY A 163 17.70 -2.03 -2.77
N LEU A 164 16.66 -2.79 -3.14
CA LEU A 164 16.37 -4.10 -2.57
C LEU A 164 17.56 -5.05 -2.75
N LEU A 165 18.04 -5.62 -1.65
CA LEU A 165 19.18 -6.54 -1.60
C LEU A 165 18.72 -7.99 -1.52
N ALA A 166 17.75 -8.28 -0.67
CA ALA A 166 17.16 -9.60 -0.48
C ALA A 166 15.79 -9.47 0.20
N ASP A 167 14.89 -10.41 -0.04
CA ASP A 167 13.61 -10.51 0.66
C ASP A 167 13.25 -11.98 0.94
N ARG A 168 12.51 -12.20 2.04
CA ARG A 168 11.97 -13.52 2.40
C ARG A 168 10.73 -13.38 3.27
N THR A 169 9.74 -14.26 3.03
CA THR A 169 8.60 -14.43 3.93
C THR A 169 8.91 -15.49 4.98
N VAL A 170 8.62 -15.19 6.24
CA VAL A 170 8.88 -16.06 7.40
C VAL A 170 7.59 -16.26 8.20
N PRO A 171 7.23 -17.51 8.57
CA PRO A 171 6.14 -17.76 9.51
C PRO A 171 6.43 -17.18 10.91
N ARG A 172 5.45 -16.56 11.56
CA ARG A 172 5.59 -15.99 12.91
C ARG A 172 5.73 -17.06 13.98
N THR A 173 5.09 -18.19 13.76
CA THR A 173 5.22 -19.39 14.60
C THR A 173 6.17 -20.36 13.90
N PRO A 174 7.28 -20.77 14.54
CA PRO A 174 8.07 -21.87 14.01
C PRO A 174 7.17 -23.10 13.92
N SER A 175 7.14 -23.77 12.78
CA SER A 175 6.40 -25.02 12.65
C SER A 175 7.03 -26.05 13.60
N THR A 176 6.26 -26.49 14.58
CA THR A 176 6.65 -27.56 15.51
C THR A 176 6.60 -28.91 14.79
N GLY A 177 7.39 -29.09 13.73
CA GLY A 177 7.30 -30.24 12.83
C GLY A 177 8.67 -30.69 12.35
N GLY A 178 9.33 -31.54 13.13
CA GLY A 178 10.61 -32.14 12.76
C GLY A 178 11.31 -32.90 13.88
N ALA A 179 10.57 -33.66 14.68
CA ALA A 179 11.13 -34.71 15.53
C ALA A 179 10.50 -36.03 15.09
N GLY A 180 11.25 -36.81 14.33
CA GLY A 180 10.95 -38.19 13.92
C GLY A 180 12.24 -38.97 13.94
#